data_AF-A0A977L0Z7-F1
#
_entry.id   AF-A0A977L0Z7-F1
#
_cell.length_a   1.000
_cell.length_b   1.000
_cell.length_c   1.000
_cell.angle_alpha   90.00
_cell.angle_beta   90.00
_cell.angle_gamma   90.00
#
_symmetry.space_group_name_H-M   'P 1'
#
loop_
_entity.id
_entity.type
_entity.pdbx_description
1 polymer ?
#
loop_
_entity_poly.entity_id
_entity_poly.type
_entity_poly.pdbx_seq_one_letter_code
_entity_poly.pdbx_strand_id
1 'polypeptide(L)'
;MVIAQEKPTIATVTKTFVTLEEYRAIAETAEERYEYCNGEMIVMSGGTVTHSAITINILVYLGFLLRDTDFRYSTRLMNNPITIMSQIPAFLNE
;
A
#
# COMPACT_ATOMS: atom_id res chain seq x y z
N MET A 1 29.88 -9.27 -27.71
CA MET A 1 30.03 -8.46 -26.49
C MET A 1 28.67 -8.41 -25.82
N VAL A 2 28.44 -9.26 -24.83
CA VAL A 2 27.15 -9.35 -24.11
C VAL A 2 27.18 -8.29 -23.03
N ILE A 3 26.43 -7.20 -23.20
CA ILE A 3 26.29 -6.19 -22.15
C ILE A 3 25.28 -6.74 -21.15
N ALA A 4 25.78 -7.23 -20.02
CA ALA A 4 24.96 -7.59 -18.87
C ALA A 4 24.11 -6.37 -18.49
N GLN A 5 22.79 -6.57 -18.41
CA GLN A 5 21.87 -5.58 -17.86
C GLN A 5 22.07 -5.62 -16.34
N GLU A 6 22.78 -4.64 -15.78
CA GLU A 6 22.84 -4.47 -14.32
C GLU A 6 21.46 -4.01 -13.82
N LYS A 7 20.85 -4.85 -12.99
CA LYS A 7 19.66 -4.54 -12.19
C LYS A 7 19.99 -3.31 -11.34
N PRO A 8 19.24 -2.19 -11.46
CA PRO A 8 19.59 -0.98 -10.73
C PRO A 8 19.36 -1.23 -9.24
N THR A 9 20.46 -1.32 -8.50
CA THR A 9 20.46 -1.36 -7.04
C THR A 9 20.31 0.08 -6.56
N ILE A 10 19.07 0.54 -6.37
CA ILE A 10 18.79 1.89 -5.88
C ILE A 10 18.76 1.85 -4.35
N ALA A 11 19.95 1.86 -3.75
CA ALA A 11 20.14 2.27 -2.36
C ALA A 11 20.59 3.73 -2.34
N THR A 12 19.76 4.64 -2.84
CA THR A 12 19.88 6.09 -2.62
C THR A 12 18.51 6.70 -2.85
N VAL A 13 18.02 7.50 -1.90
CA VAL A 13 16.75 8.24 -2.01
C VAL A 13 16.92 9.32 -3.08
N THR A 14 16.81 8.92 -4.35
CA THR A 14 16.76 9.85 -5.48
C THR A 14 15.36 10.45 -5.47
N LYS A 15 15.24 11.67 -4.93
CA LYS A 15 14.02 12.46 -5.05
C LYS A 15 13.79 12.77 -6.52
N THR A 16 12.87 12.03 -7.13
CA THR A 16 12.44 12.32 -8.50
C THR A 16 11.21 13.20 -8.40
N PHE A 17 11.35 14.47 -8.82
CA PHE A 17 10.22 15.35 -9.01
C PHE A 17 9.49 14.95 -10.29
N VAL A 18 8.21 14.64 -10.18
CA VAL A 18 7.34 14.23 -11.29
C VAL A 18 6.00 14.96 -11.20
N THR A 19 5.35 15.13 -12.35
CA THR A 19 3.94 15.55 -12.36
C THR A 19 3.04 14.40 -11.90
N LEU A 20 1.81 14.72 -11.50
CA LEU A 20 0.85 13.70 -11.08
C LEU A 20 0.52 12.70 -12.20
N GLU A 21 0.51 13.15 -13.45
CA GLU A 21 0.21 12.29 -14.61
C GLU A 21 1.36 11.31 -14.89
N GLU A 22 2.60 11.80 -14.84
CA GLU A 22 3.79 10.95 -14.96
C GLU A 22 3.86 9.93 -13.82
N TYR A 23 3.55 10.34 -12.58
CA TYR A 23 3.46 9.42 -11.45
C TYR A 23 2.45 8.30 -11.70
N ARG A 24 1.26 8.62 -12.23
CA ARG A 24 0.23 7.60 -12.53
C ARG A 24 0.71 6.60 -13.57
N ALA A 25 1.26 7.10 -14.69
CA ALA A 25 1.80 6.24 -15.74
C ALA A 25 2.90 5.31 -15.22
N ILE A 26 3.78 5.81 -14.35
CA ILE A 26 4.84 5.00 -13.72
C ILE A 26 4.23 3.98 -12.75
N ALA A 27 3.31 4.41 -11.88
CA ALA A 27 2.69 3.57 -10.86
C ALA A 27 1.84 2.42 -11.43
N GLU A 28 1.37 2.54 -12.67
CA GLU A 28 0.64 1.46 -13.37
C GLU A 28 1.54 0.28 -13.75
N THR A 29 2.81 0.54 -14.06
CA THR A 29 3.74 -0.48 -14.58
C THR A 29 4.88 -0.83 -13.62
N ALA A 30 5.09 -0.04 -12.56
CA ALA A 30 6.18 -0.23 -11.63
C ALA A 30 6.01 -1.49 -10.77
N GLU A 31 7.11 -2.24 -10.61
CA GLU A 31 7.18 -3.38 -9.68
C GLU A 31 7.17 -2.91 -8.22
N GLU A 32 7.93 -1.85 -7.94
CA GLU A 32 7.97 -1.20 -6.63
C GLU A 32 6.78 -0.25 -6.43
N ARG A 33 6.37 -0.10 -5.18
CA ARG A 33 5.31 0.86 -4.82
C ARG A 33 5.89 2.20 -4.45
N TYR A 34 5.27 3.25 -4.95
CA TYR A 34 5.68 4.63 -4.71
C TYR A 34 4.54 5.46 -4.14
N GLU A 35 4.89 6.38 -3.24
CA GLU A 35 4.03 7.42 -2.72
C GLU A 35 4.34 8.75 -3.41
N TYR A 36 3.31 9.51 -3.74
CA TYR A 36 3.43 10.84 -4.34
C TYR A 36 3.14 11.90 -3.28
N CYS A 37 4.10 12.79 -3.02
CA CYS A 37 3.98 13.86 -2.05
C CYS A 37 4.49 15.17 -2.65
N ASN A 38 3.58 16.10 -2.98
CA ASN A 38 3.91 17.44 -3.50
C ASN A 38 4.88 17.44 -4.71
N GLY A 39 4.70 16.49 -5.63
CA GLY A 39 5.59 16.35 -6.79
C GLY A 39 6.75 15.40 -6.56
N GLU A 40 7.07 15.03 -5.31
CA GLU A 40 8.10 14.03 -5.02
C GLU A 40 7.52 12.62 -5.10
N MET A 41 8.22 11.73 -5.81
CA MET A 41 7.95 10.30 -5.78
C MET A 41 8.89 9.61 -4.78
N ILE A 42 8.31 8.88 -3.83
CA ILE A 42 9.04 8.26 -2.71
C ILE A 42 8.78 6.76 -2.74
N VAL A 43 9.83 5.93 -2.72
CA VAL A 43 9.68 4.47 -2.65
C VAL A 43 9.05 4.11 -1.30
N MET A 44 7.97 3.33 -1.33
CA MET A 44 7.38 2.78 -0.11
C MET A 44 8.27 1.66 0.43
N SER A 45 8.54 1.67 1.73
CA SER A 45 9.30 0.61 2.41
C SER A 45 8.59 -0.75 2.47
N GLY A 46 7.41 -0.87 1.86
CA GLY A 46 6.54 -2.04 1.97
C GLY A 46 5.94 -2.23 3.37
N GLY A 47 5.25 -3.34 3.58
CA GLY A 47 4.67 -3.72 4.87
C GLY A 47 5.24 -5.06 5.36
N THR A 48 5.57 -5.16 6.64
CA THR A 48 5.93 -6.43 7.29
C THR A 48 4.68 -7.18 7.76
N VAL A 49 4.80 -8.47 8.08
CA VAL A 49 3.69 -9.24 8.67
C VAL A 49 3.19 -8.58 9.97
N THR A 50 4.11 -8.13 10.82
CA THR A 50 3.78 -7.41 12.06
C THR A 50 3.05 -6.10 11.78
N HIS A 51 3.49 -5.32 10.79
CA HIS A 51 2.81 -4.11 10.36
C HIS A 51 1.37 -4.41 9.91
N SER A 52 1.18 -5.48 9.14
CA SER A 52 -0.14 -5.91 8.67
C SER A 52 -1.05 -6.34 9.83
N ALA A 53 -0.53 -7.07 10.82
CA ALA A 53 -1.31 -7.49 11.99
C ALA A 53 -1.84 -6.29 12.79
N ILE A 54 -0.99 -5.29 13.06
CA ILE A 54 -1.39 -4.06 13.76
C ILE A 54 -2.43 -3.30 12.93
N THR A 55 -2.21 -3.17 11.62
CA THR A 55 -3.12 -2.48 10.70
C THR A 55 -4.50 -3.12 10.69
N ILE A 56 -4.58 -4.46 10.65
CA ILE A 56 -5.85 -5.20 10.66
C ILE A 56 -6.61 -4.97 11.98
N ASN A 57 -5.92 -5.03 13.13
CA ASN A 57 -6.56 -4.78 14.43
C ASN A 57 -7.23 -3.40 14.47
N ILE A 58 -6.54 -2.37 13.95
CA ILE A 58 -7.07 -1.00 13.87
C ILE A 58 -8.26 -0.94 12.90
N LEU A 59 -8.15 -1.54 11.72
CA LEU A 59 -9.21 -1.52 10.70
C LEU A 59 -10.48 -2.20 11.18
N VAL A 60 -10.35 -3.35 11.86
CA VAL A 60 -11.49 -4.06 12.44
C VAL A 60 -12.17 -3.18 13.48
N TYR A 61 -11.39 -2.63 14.43
CA TYR A 61 -11.94 -1.77 15.48
C TYR A 61 -12.63 -0.53 14.92
N LEU A 62 -12.00 0.15 13.96
CA LEU A 62 -12.58 1.31 13.28
C LEU A 62 -13.85 0.93 12.51
N GLY A 63 -13.87 -0.22 11.85
CA GLY A 63 -15.06 -0.74 11.17
C GLY A 63 -16.22 -1.01 12.10
N PHE A 64 -15.96 -1.47 13.33
CA PHE A 64 -17.00 -1.59 14.36
C PHE A 64 -17.55 -0.22 14.78
N LEU A 65 -16.68 0.76 15.02
CA LEU A 65 -17.09 2.11 15.42
C LEU A 65 -17.90 2.85 14.35
N LEU A 66 -17.61 2.62 13.07
CA LEU A 66 -18.26 3.32 11.96
C LEU A 66 -19.50 2.60 11.40
N ARG A 67 -19.86 1.41 11.92
CA ARG A 67 -20.88 0.53 11.34
C ARG A 67 -22.22 1.21 11.08
N ASP A 68 -22.69 2.01 12.03
CA ASP A 68 -24.01 2.67 11.98
C ASP A 68 -23.91 4.14 11.58
N THR A 69 -22.82 4.51 10.91
CA THR A 69 -22.58 5.86 10.39
C THR A 69 -22.54 5.87 8.86
N ASP A 70 -22.62 7.06 8.27
CA ASP A 70 -22.39 7.24 6.83
C ASP A 70 -20.89 7.26 6.46
N PHE A 71 -20.00 7.18 7.45
CA PHE A 71 -18.55 7.19 7.22
C PHE A 71 -18.02 5.81 6.84
N ARG A 72 -17.09 5.78 5.88
CA ARG A 72 -16.40 4.57 5.45
C ARG A 72 -14.90 4.82 5.47
N TYR A 73 -14.15 3.88 6.05
CA TYR A 73 -12.71 3.88 5.88
C TYR A 73 -12.37 3.32 4.50
N SER A 74 -11.39 3.91 3.83
CA SER A 74 -10.89 3.42 2.56
C SER A 74 -9.51 2.85 2.79
N THR A 75 -9.31 1.60 2.37
CA THR A 75 -7.98 1.02 2.23
C THR A 75 -7.82 0.61 0.78
N ARG A 76 -6.60 0.70 0.26
CA ARG A 76 -6.31 0.24 -1.11
C ARG A 76 -6.59 -1.26 -1.31
N LEU A 77 -6.65 -2.04 -0.23
CA LEU A 77 -6.97 -3.46 -0.25
C LEU A 77 -8.50 -3.71 -0.28
N MET A 78 -9.31 -2.67 -0.12
CA MET A 78 -10.77 -2.77 0.02
C MET A 78 -11.47 -2.13 -1.16
N ASN A 79 -11.55 -2.88 -2.25
CA ASN A 79 -12.45 -2.57 -3.36
C ASN A 79 -13.89 -3.09 -3.12
N ASN A 80 -14.18 -3.72 -1.97
CA ASN A 80 -15.53 -4.14 -1.59
C ASN A 80 -15.68 -4.27 -0.05
N PRO A 81 -16.57 -3.51 0.61
CA PRO A 81 -16.75 -3.55 2.07
C PRO A 81 -17.37 -4.86 2.60
N ILE A 82 -17.94 -5.72 1.74
CA ILE A 82 -18.62 -6.95 2.15
C ILE A 82 -17.65 -8.12 2.39
N THR A 83 -16.45 -8.10 1.80
CA THR A 83 -15.58 -9.28 1.75
C THR A 83 -14.81 -9.57 3.05
N ILE A 84 -14.59 -8.58 3.91
CA ILE A 84 -13.79 -8.75 5.14
C ILE A 84 -14.45 -9.61 6.22
N MET A 85 -15.78 -9.68 6.30
CA MET A 85 -16.45 -10.60 7.25
C MET A 85 -16.31 -12.08 6.84
N SER A 86 -16.03 -12.35 5.56
CA SER A 86 -15.83 -13.73 5.05
C SER A 86 -14.38 -14.20 5.04
N GLN A 87 -13.43 -13.29 5.27
CA GLN A 87 -11.99 -13.53 5.13
C GLN A 87 -11.24 -13.40 6.46
N ILE A 88 -11.93 -13.29 7.61
CA ILE A 88 -11.30 -13.41 8.93
C ILE A 88 -10.73 -14.83 9.03
N PRO A 89 -9.41 -15.04 8.92
CA PRO A 89 -8.83 -16.31 9.30
C PRO A 89 -8.87 -16.32 10.82
N ALA A 90 -9.12 -17.48 11.41
CA ALA A 90 -9.15 -17.69 12.86
C ALA A 90 -7.77 -17.47 13.50
N PHE A 91 -7.24 -16.24 13.47
CA PHE A 91 -5.98 -15.84 14.09
C PHE A 91 -6.15 -15.39 15.56
N LEU A 92 -7.24 -15.82 16.21
CA LEU A 92 -7.49 -15.59 17.63
C LEU A 92 -7.50 -16.89 18.45
N ASN A 93 -6.72 -17.89 18.04
CA ASN A 93 -6.42 -19.07 18.85
C ASN A 93 -4.94 -19.44 18.71
N GLU A 94 -4.06 -18.66 19.35
CA GLU A 94 -2.86 -19.12 20.06
C GLU A 94 -2.57 -18.15 21.20
#